data_AF-A0A916X214-F1
#
_entry.id   AF-A0A916X214-F1
#
_cell.length_a   1.000
_cell.length_b   1.000
_cell.length_c   1.000
_cell.angle_alpha   90.00
_cell.angle_beta   90.00
_cell.angle_gamma   90.00
#
_symmetry.space_group_name_H-M   'P 1'
#
loop_
_entity.id
_entity.type
_entity.pdbx_description
1 polymer ?
#
loop_
_entity_poly.entity_id
_entity_poly.type
_entity_poly.pdbx_seq_one_letter_code
_entity_poly.pdbx_strand_id
1 'polypeptide(L)'
;MFCWRIKHGHTANWDLYDLADRLRMKGWLVPAYPMADDLSSMNVQRIVVRSGLSKDLATSLLADIKSAVHFLDSLDAPVPKEHKKAGFHH
;
A
#
# COMPACT_ATOMS: atom_id res chain seq x y z
N MET A 1 8.21 -3.55 13.41
CA MET A 1 7.20 -3.32 12.35
C MET A 1 7.63 -2.14 11.51
N PHE A 2 7.17 -2.05 10.26
CA PHE A 2 7.38 -0.87 9.41
C PHE A 2 6.03 -0.26 9.03
N CYS A 3 5.96 1.07 9.05
CA CYS A 3 4.80 1.85 8.65
C CYS A 3 5.28 3.01 7.78
N TRP A 4 4.57 3.29 6.70
CA TRP A 4 4.92 4.39 5.79
C TRP A 4 3.68 5.03 5.20
N ARG A 5 3.93 6.19 4.57
CA ARG A 5 2.95 6.95 3.79
C ARG A 5 3.57 7.42 2.48
N ILE A 6 2.73 7.76 1.51
CA ILE A 6 3.18 8.46 0.30
C ILE A 6 3.66 9.87 0.69
N LYS A 7 4.77 10.33 0.10
CA LYS A 7 5.27 11.68 0.29
C LYS A 7 4.26 12.68 -0.29
N HIS A 8 4.08 13.81 0.39
CA HIS A 8 3.18 14.85 -0.10
C HIS A 8 3.62 15.33 -1.50
N GLY A 9 2.68 15.42 -2.44
CA GLY A 9 2.94 15.84 -3.82
C GLY A 9 3.63 14.81 -4.71
N HIS A 10 3.80 13.55 -4.26
CA HIS A 10 4.43 12.52 -5.07
C HIS A 10 3.59 12.11 -6.29
N THR A 11 2.28 11.94 -6.10
CA THR A 11 1.35 11.50 -7.13
C THR A 11 -0.08 11.90 -6.75
N ALA A 12 -0.93 12.12 -7.75
CA ALA A 12 -2.38 12.25 -7.62
C ALA A 12 -3.12 11.08 -8.27
N ASN A 13 -2.39 10.15 -8.91
CA ASN A 13 -2.98 9.10 -9.74
C ASN A 13 -3.35 7.85 -8.94
N TRP A 14 -2.69 7.60 -7.81
CA TRP A 14 -2.89 6.39 -7.01
C TRP A 14 -2.64 6.66 -5.52
N ASP A 15 -3.16 5.79 -4.67
CA ASP A 15 -2.94 5.82 -3.22
C ASP A 15 -2.52 4.45 -2.63
N LEU A 16 -2.32 4.37 -1.31
CA LEU A 16 -1.83 3.14 -0.68
C LEU A 16 -2.81 1.96 -0.76
N TYR A 17 -4.09 2.19 -1.05
CA TYR A 17 -5.04 1.11 -1.33
C TYR A 17 -4.75 0.47 -2.68
N ASP A 18 -4.46 1.27 -3.70
CA ASP A 18 -4.07 0.78 -5.02
C ASP A 18 -2.77 -0.05 -4.94
N LEU A 19 -1.79 0.43 -4.17
CA LEU A 19 -0.56 -0.32 -3.91
C LEU A 19 -0.85 -1.63 -3.16
N ALA A 20 -1.73 -1.61 -2.15
CA ALA A 20 -2.13 -2.82 -1.43
C ALA A 20 -2.82 -3.84 -2.36
N ASP A 21 -3.66 -3.40 -3.30
CA ASP A 21 -4.31 -4.27 -4.27
C ASP A 21 -3.32 -4.88 -5.25
N ARG A 22 -2.35 -4.10 -5.76
CA ARG A 22 -1.25 -4.62 -6.61
C ARG A 22 -0.40 -5.66 -5.90
N LEU A 23 -0.09 -5.43 -4.62
CA LEU A 23 0.64 -6.39 -3.78
C LEU A 23 -0.18 -7.65 -3.53
N ARG A 24 -1.51 -7.52 -3.32
CA ARG A 24 -2.43 -8.65 -3.14
C ARG A 24 -2.47 -9.55 -4.38
N MET A 25 -2.42 -9.01 -5.59
CA MET A 25 -2.33 -9.80 -6.83
C MET A 25 -1.09 -10.70 -6.88
N LYS A 26 -0.04 -10.35 -6.13
CA LYS A 26 1.20 -11.13 -5.99
C LYS A 26 1.22 -12.01 -4.74
N GLY A 27 0.11 -12.10 -4.00
CA GLY A 27 -0.01 -12.89 -2.77
C GLY A 27 0.42 -12.18 -1.49
N TRP A 28 0.82 -10.89 -1.56
CA TRP A 28 1.21 -10.13 -0.38
C TRP A 28 0.00 -9.47 0.29
N LEU A 29 -0.22 -9.77 1.56
CA LEU A 29 -1.25 -9.13 2.38
C LEU A 29 -0.65 -7.96 3.16
N VAL A 30 -0.60 -6.78 2.53
CA VAL A 30 -0.05 -5.56 3.12
C VAL A 30 -1.17 -4.51 3.28
N PRO A 31 -1.75 -4.35 4.48
CA PRO A 31 -2.92 -3.49 4.68
C PRO A 31 -2.57 -2.00 4.59
N ALA A 32 -3.45 -1.24 3.95
CA ALA A 32 -3.52 0.21 4.01
C ALA A 32 -4.77 0.65 4.76
N TYR A 33 -4.67 1.72 5.57
CA TYR A 33 -5.77 2.23 6.39
C TYR A 33 -5.57 3.74 6.67
N PRO A 34 -6.66 4.48 6.96
CA PRO A 34 -6.53 5.89 7.32
C PRO A 34 -5.89 6.03 8.71
N MET A 35 -5.09 7.07 8.91
CA MET A 35 -4.58 7.40 10.24
C MET A 35 -5.74 7.82 11.16
N ALA A 36 -5.74 7.35 12.41
CA ALA A 36 -6.70 7.79 13.44
C ALA A 36 -6.36 9.20 13.93
N ASP A 37 -7.38 9.91 14.43
CA ASP A 37 -7.37 11.28 14.97
C ASP A 37 -7.07 12.39 13.93
N ASP A 38 -8.11 13.14 13.56
CA ASP A 38 -8.14 14.43 12.84
C ASP A 38 -7.33 14.56 11.52
N LEU A 39 -6.70 13.48 11.05
CA LEU A 39 -5.84 13.40 9.85
C LEU A 39 -6.37 12.35 8.86
N SER A 40 -7.69 12.31 8.67
CA SER A 40 -8.39 11.36 7.78
C SER A 40 -7.96 11.41 6.31
N SER A 41 -7.22 12.44 5.90
CA SER A 41 -6.62 12.57 4.57
C SER A 41 -5.33 11.77 4.40
N MET A 42 -4.77 11.22 5.48
CA MET A 42 -3.49 10.51 5.45
C MET A 42 -3.69 8.99 5.58
N ASN A 43 -3.52 8.29 4.46
CA ASN A 43 -3.44 6.84 4.46
C ASN A 43 -2.03 6.38 4.84
N VAL A 44 -1.95 5.32 5.61
CA VAL A 44 -0.71 4.62 5.95
C VAL A 44 -0.79 3.15 5.54
N GLN A 45 0.38 2.57 5.27
CA GLN A 45 0.52 1.15 4.97
C GLN A 45 1.51 0.54 5.97
N ARG A 46 1.18 -0.63 6.52
CA ARG A 46 1.93 -1.26 7.61
C ARG A 46 2.27 -2.71 7.32
N ILE A 47 3.53 -3.08 7.58
CA ILE A 47 3.98 -4.49 7.59
C ILE A 47 4.47 -4.88 8.98
N VAL A 48 3.99 -6.03 9.46
CA VAL A 48 4.45 -6.67 10.68
C VAL A 48 5.46 -7.76 10.31
N VAL A 49 6.72 -7.55 10.65
CA VAL A 49 7.77 -8.57 10.53
C VAL A 49 7.62 -9.57 11.67
N ARG A 50 7.46 -10.85 11.32
CA ARG A 50 7.39 -11.97 12.27
C ARG A 50 8.55 -12.92 12.01
N SER A 51 8.79 -13.85 12.94
CA SER A 51 9.89 -14.84 12.87
C SER A 51 9.96 -15.60 11.53
N GLY A 52 8.83 -15.78 10.83
CA GLY A 52 8.77 -16.44 9.53
C GLY A 52 9.17 -15.59 8.31
N LEU A 53 9.48 -14.30 8.46
CA LEU A 53 9.95 -13.47 7.35
C LEU A 53 11.47 -13.62 7.17
N SER A 54 11.88 -14.53 6.28
CA SER A 54 13.29 -14.70 5.92
C SER A 54 13.83 -13.50 5.12
N LYS A 55 15.16 -13.40 5.00
CA LYS A 55 15.83 -12.37 4.19
C LYS A 55 15.43 -12.46 2.70
N ASP A 56 15.28 -13.67 2.18
CA ASP A 56 14.85 -13.88 0.79
C ASP A 56 13.41 -13.41 0.60
N LEU A 57 12.52 -13.74 1.54
CA LEU A 57 11.12 -13.31 1.49
C LEU A 57 11.02 -11.78 1.61
N ALA A 58 11.83 -11.16 2.47
CA ALA A 58 11.93 -9.71 2.55
C ALA A 58 12.46 -9.07 1.24
N THR A 59 13.41 -9.72 0.58
CA THR A 59 13.96 -9.26 -0.70
C THR A 59 12.91 -9.34 -1.81
N SER A 60 12.16 -10.44 -1.90
CA SER A 60 11.05 -10.62 -2.84
C SER A 60 9.95 -9.58 -2.60
N LEU A 61 9.57 -9.34 -1.35
CA LEU A 61 8.61 -8.29 -0.98
C LEU A 61 9.05 -6.91 -1.48
N LEU A 62 10.31 -6.54 -1.23
CA LEU A 62 10.85 -5.24 -1.66
C LEU A 62 10.89 -5.12 -3.20
N ALA A 63 11.22 -6.19 -3.92
CA ALA A 63 11.18 -6.21 -5.37
C ALA A 63 9.75 -6.00 -5.90
N ASP A 64 8.77 -6.65 -5.27
CA ASP A 64 7.36 -6.53 -5.66
C ASP A 64 6.77 -5.15 -5.33
N ILE A 65 7.14 -4.55 -4.20
CA ILE A 65 6.78 -3.16 -3.88
C ILE A 65 7.33 -2.21 -4.95
N LYS A 66 8.61 -2.33 -5.33
CA LYS A 66 9.22 -1.49 -6.36
C LYS A 66 8.53 -1.66 -7.72
N SER A 67 8.25 -2.89 -8.12
CA SER A 67 7.56 -3.20 -9.37
C SER A 67 6.14 -2.63 -9.39
N ALA A 68 5.40 -2.74 -8.28
CA ALA A 68 4.06 -2.19 -8.16
C ALA A 68 4.05 -0.67 -8.22
N VAL A 69 4.96 0.00 -7.50
CA VAL A 69 5.11 1.47 -7.53
C VAL A 69 5.48 1.95 -8.93
N HIS A 70 6.46 1.33 -9.59
CA HIS A 70 6.85 1.71 -10.95
C HIS A 70 5.67 1.62 -11.94
N PHE A 71 4.86 0.56 -11.83
CA PHE A 71 3.66 0.45 -12.66
C PHE A 71 2.65 1.56 -12.36
N LEU A 72 2.37 1.84 -11.09
CA LEU A 72 1.40 2.86 -10.69
C LEU A 72 1.87 4.27 -11.08
N ASP A 73 3.16 4.53 -11.02
CA ASP A 73 3.78 5.78 -11.47
C ASP A 73 3.75 5.95 -13.00
N SER A 74 3.68 4.84 -13.76
CA SER A 74 3.56 4.88 -15.23
C SER A 74 2.15 5.16 -15.74
N LEU A 75 1.15 5.32 -14.86
CA LEU A 75 -0.22 5.60 -15.26
C LEU A 75 -0.38 7.09 -15.64
N ASP A 76 -0.90 7.35 -16.84
CA ASP A 76 -1.17 8.71 -17.32
C ASP A 76 -2.45 9.32 -16.72
N ALA A 77 -3.30 8.50 -16.10
CA ALA A 77 -4.55 8.92 -15.49
C ALA A 77 -4.76 8.26 -14.12
N PRO A 78 -5.58 8.85 -13.24
CA PRO A 78 -5.88 8.25 -11.94
C PRO A 78 -6.51 6.86 -12.05
N VAL A 79 -6.15 5.98 -11.11
CA VAL A 79 -6.77 4.66 -10.96
C VAL A 79 -8.27 4.85 -10.69
N PRO A 80 -9.16 4.19 -11.45
CA PRO A 80 -10.60 4.24 -11.19
C PRO A 80 -10.92 3.77 -9.77
N LYS A 81 -11.43 4.67 -8.92
CA LYS A 81 -11.78 4.34 -7.55
C LYS A 81 -13.19 3.72 -7.49
N GLU A 82 -13.28 2.40 -7.41
CA GLU A 82 -14.49 1.78 -6.86
C GLU A 82 -14.59 2.18 -5.38
N HIS A 83 -15.54 3.04 -5.06
CA HIS A 83 -15.79 3.48 -3.68
C HIS A 83 -16.32 2.29 -2.84
N LYS A 84 -15.44 1.41 -2.38
CA LYS A 84 -15.77 0.46 -1.31
C LYS A 84 -15.57 1.16 0.03
N LYS A 85 -16.68 1.72 0.54
CA LYS A 85 -16.79 2.16 1.94
C LYS A 85 -16.21 1.09 2.87
N ALA A 86 -15.26 1.52 3.70
CA ALA A 86 -14.82 0.99 4.98
C ALA A 86 -15.02 -0.52 5.20
N GLY A 87 -13.91 -1.29 5.17
CA GLY A 87 -13.86 -2.62 5.74
C GLY A 87 -14.24 -2.58 7.23
N PHE A 88 -15.18 -3.44 7.61
CA PHE A 88 -15.70 -3.59 8.97
C PHE A 88 -14.57 -3.79 10.00
N HIS A 89 -14.63 -3.02 11.09
CA HIS A 89 -13.91 -3.32 12.33
C HIS A 89 -14.79 -4.25 13.18
N HIS A 90 -14.28 -5.44 13.50
CA HIS A 90 -14.70 -6.28 14.62
C HIS A 90 -13.45 -6.81 15.32
#